data_AF-A0AAU0LMS3-F1
#
_entry.id   AF-A0AAU0LMS3-F1
#
_cell.length_a   1.000
_cell.length_b   1.000
_cell.length_c   1.000
_cell.angle_alpha   90.00
_cell.angle_beta   90.00
_cell.angle_gamma   90.00
#
_symmetry.space_group_name_H-M   'P 1'
#
loop_
_entity.id
_entity.type
_entity.pdbx_description
1 polymer ?
#
loop_
_entity_poly.entity_id
_entity_poly.type
_entity_poly.pdbx_seq_one_letter_code
_entity_poly.pdbx_strand_id
1 'polypeptide(L)'
;MIFIFLLILLTLFGILYLLRSAVKKQKRKITIVEYAIIIGYLISLMISGVGLLFHSSQYNQAVDPVDGDCYIPFGGKHLVSLSFYFIAFNISAIAIWLKGRKIPPIPLVLMLIMLMIGSIISLFVLVQVSHHDTSTLDMYVGNEGTLFFIFTPICCLIMGIGLIRKIIVEERRYAMSRSYANSTLNKINNLLSSKLNYPACALILLVPVFLLLTIILILLGQDRDSMVKVFTETTTWAFSQKMHPPILDHQGHYLCTVAAKGDPALVKPLRLGTRHGNTIIVNRQLQVANAFEEILSDLSPALHRYVRYCYDKYGFNISVKINSSSASNMTYILMKPLEYIFLFFLYTCYVEPEKKIAKQYS
;
A
#
# COMPACT_ATOMS: atom_id res chain seq x y z
N MET A 1 -18.55 -3.77 4.86
CA MET A 1 -17.77 -4.88 5.47
C MET A 1 -18.37 -6.26 5.28
N ILE A 2 -19.64 -6.53 5.67
CA ILE A 2 -20.26 -7.88 5.56
C ILE A 2 -20.24 -8.43 4.12
N PHE A 3 -20.55 -7.58 3.13
CA PHE A 3 -20.53 -7.97 1.71
C PHE A 3 -19.12 -8.34 1.22
N ILE A 4 -18.10 -7.58 1.62
CA ILE A 4 -16.68 -7.84 1.28
C ILE A 4 -16.24 -9.15 1.93
N PHE A 5 -16.60 -9.38 3.19
CA PHE A 5 -16.29 -10.62 3.89
C PHE A 5 -16.94 -11.84 3.22
N LEU A 6 -18.21 -11.73 2.82
CA LEU A 6 -18.92 -12.79 2.09
C LEU A 6 -18.25 -13.08 0.73
N LEU A 7 -17.81 -12.04 0.02
CA LEU A 7 -17.12 -12.16 -1.26
C LEU A 7 -15.75 -12.86 -1.09
N ILE A 8 -14.99 -12.52 -0.06
CA ILE A 8 -13.73 -13.20 0.30
C ILE A 8 -13.97 -14.68 0.61
N LEU A 9 -15.03 -14.99 1.36
CA LEU A 9 -15.33 -16.36 1.76
C LEU A 9 -15.78 -17.22 0.56
N LEU A 10 -16.59 -16.65 -0.33
CA LEU A 10 -17.01 -17.27 -1.60
C LEU A 10 -15.82 -17.50 -2.54
N THR A 11 -14.94 -16.51 -2.69
CA THR A 11 -13.74 -16.64 -3.53
C THR A 11 -12.77 -17.67 -2.96
N LEU A 12 -12.58 -17.73 -1.63
CA LEU A 12 -11.77 -18.76 -0.98
C LEU A 12 -12.33 -20.15 -1.26
N PHE A 13 -13.65 -20.33 -1.07
CA PHE A 13 -14.31 -21.62 -1.33
C PHE A 13 -14.21 -22.03 -2.80
N GLY A 14 -14.37 -21.07 -3.73
CA GLY A 14 -14.19 -21.28 -5.16
C GLY A 14 -12.77 -21.71 -5.53
N ILE A 15 -11.75 -21.03 -4.98
CA ILE A 15 -10.34 -21.38 -5.22
C ILE A 15 -10.01 -22.76 -4.63
N LEU A 16 -10.50 -23.07 -3.42
CA LEU A 16 -10.33 -24.39 -2.79
C LEU A 16 -10.98 -25.50 -3.61
N TYR A 17 -12.17 -25.25 -4.16
CA TYR A 17 -12.85 -26.20 -5.05
C TYR A 17 -12.06 -26.44 -6.35
N LEU A 18 -11.56 -25.36 -6.99
CA LEU A 18 -10.72 -25.45 -8.18
C LEU A 18 -9.41 -26.19 -7.92
N LEU A 19 -8.75 -25.91 -6.80
CA LEU A 19 -7.58 -26.64 -6.33
C LEU A 19 -7.90 -28.12 -6.19
N ARG A 20 -8.96 -28.48 -5.45
CA ARG A 20 -9.37 -29.88 -5.26
C ARG A 20 -9.65 -30.57 -6.59
N SER A 21 -10.30 -29.89 -7.53
CA SER A 21 -10.58 -30.39 -8.88
C SER A 21 -9.30 -30.63 -9.69
N ALA A 22 -8.37 -29.66 -9.68
CA ALA A 22 -7.07 -29.77 -10.36
C ALA A 22 -6.23 -30.94 -9.80
N VAL A 23 -6.21 -31.10 -8.47
CA VAL A 23 -5.54 -32.20 -7.78
C VAL A 23 -6.14 -33.55 -8.15
N LYS A 24 -7.47 -33.66 -8.15
CA LYS A 24 -8.19 -34.88 -8.55
C LYS A 24 -7.86 -35.27 -10.00
N LYS A 25 -7.78 -34.29 -10.90
CA LYS A 25 -7.41 -34.51 -12.32
C LYS A 25 -5.99 -35.04 -12.49
N GLN A 26 -5.06 -34.68 -11.60
CA GLN A 26 -3.68 -35.15 -11.66
C GLN A 26 -3.44 -36.56 -11.08
N LYS A 27 -4.43 -37.20 -10.44
CA LYS A 27 -4.30 -38.50 -9.75
C LYS A 27 -3.11 -38.55 -8.77
N ARG A 28 -2.67 -37.40 -8.26
CA ARG A 28 -1.54 -37.27 -7.33
C ARG A 28 -2.05 -37.30 -5.90
N LYS A 29 -1.40 -38.08 -5.04
CA LYS A 29 -1.59 -38.00 -3.58
C LYS A 29 -0.84 -36.76 -3.08
N ILE A 30 -1.57 -35.82 -2.52
CA ILE A 30 -1.02 -34.59 -1.93
C ILE A 30 -1.00 -34.77 -0.42
N THR A 31 0.09 -34.38 0.22
CA THR A 31 0.20 -34.48 1.68
C THR A 31 -0.65 -33.40 2.36
N ILE A 32 -1.07 -33.64 3.60
CA ILE A 32 -1.80 -32.65 4.40
C ILE A 32 -0.98 -31.34 4.53
N VAL A 33 0.34 -31.48 4.65
CA VAL A 33 1.28 -30.34 4.72
C VAL A 33 1.30 -29.52 3.43
N GLU A 34 1.35 -30.17 2.25
CA GLU A 34 1.28 -29.47 0.97
C GLU A 34 -0.05 -28.69 0.83
N TYR A 35 -1.16 -29.28 1.27
CA TYR A 35 -2.46 -28.60 1.31
C TYR A 35 -2.43 -27.38 2.24
N ALA A 36 -1.92 -27.53 3.46
CA ALA A 36 -1.85 -26.44 4.43
C ALA A 36 -1.01 -25.25 3.92
N ILE A 37 0.12 -25.52 3.26
CA ILE A 37 0.97 -24.46 2.69
C ILE A 37 0.25 -23.69 1.58
N ILE A 38 -0.42 -24.39 0.66
CA ILE A 38 -1.14 -23.75 -0.45
C ILE A 38 -2.31 -22.92 0.09
N ILE A 39 -3.09 -23.47 1.03
CA ILE A 39 -4.21 -22.76 1.64
C ILE A 39 -3.71 -21.54 2.41
N GLY A 40 -2.65 -21.69 3.21
CA GLY A 40 -2.03 -20.58 3.94
C GLY A 40 -1.54 -19.47 3.00
N TYR A 41 -0.92 -19.85 1.88
CA TYR A 41 -0.51 -18.87 0.86
C TYR A 41 -1.70 -18.13 0.25
N LEU A 42 -2.76 -18.84 -0.14
CA LEU A 42 -3.96 -18.21 -0.69
C LEU A 42 -4.63 -17.25 0.30
N ILE A 43 -4.74 -17.67 1.56
CA ILE A 43 -5.26 -16.81 2.63
C ILE A 43 -4.36 -15.58 2.78
N SER A 44 -3.04 -15.74 2.75
CA SER A 44 -2.11 -14.60 2.83
C SER A 44 -2.32 -13.61 1.69
N LEU A 45 -2.52 -14.07 0.46
CA LEU A 45 -2.79 -13.22 -0.71
C LEU A 45 -4.09 -12.43 -0.54
N MET A 46 -5.12 -13.07 0.00
CA MET A 46 -6.40 -12.41 0.27
C MET A 46 -6.25 -11.34 1.36
N ILE A 47 -5.52 -11.64 2.44
CA ILE A 47 -5.24 -10.69 3.51
C ILE A 47 -4.46 -9.48 2.96
N SER A 48 -3.44 -9.70 2.13
CA SER A 48 -2.73 -8.61 1.45
C SER A 48 -3.62 -7.84 0.48
N GLY A 49 -4.51 -8.50 -0.24
CA GLY A 49 -5.51 -7.85 -1.09
C GLY A 49 -6.46 -6.95 -0.29
N VAL A 50 -6.88 -7.38 0.89
CA VAL A 50 -7.65 -6.54 1.84
C VAL A 50 -6.79 -5.37 2.33
N GLY A 51 -5.52 -5.61 2.66
CA GLY A 51 -4.58 -4.55 3.03
C GLY A 51 -4.48 -3.45 1.99
N LEU A 52 -4.43 -3.81 0.69
CA LEU A 52 -4.40 -2.86 -0.42
C LEU A 52 -5.70 -2.03 -0.57
N LEU A 53 -6.83 -2.48 -0.01
CA LEU A 53 -8.06 -1.66 0.03
C LEU A 53 -7.91 -0.48 0.99
N PHE A 54 -7.13 -0.65 2.06
CA PHE A 54 -6.87 0.39 3.06
C PHE A 54 -5.57 1.16 2.78
N HIS A 55 -4.61 0.58 2.04
CA HIS A 55 -3.33 1.19 1.69
C HIS A 55 -3.25 1.44 0.18
N SER A 56 -4.10 2.35 -0.30
CA SER A 56 -4.28 2.65 -1.72
C SER A 56 -3.53 3.91 -2.20
N SER A 57 -3.18 4.79 -1.26
CA SER A 57 -2.67 6.13 -1.57
C SER A 57 -1.16 6.13 -1.84
N GLN A 58 -0.74 6.94 -2.79
CA GLN A 58 0.68 7.14 -3.12
C GLN A 58 1.30 8.20 -2.19
N TYR A 59 2.62 8.17 -2.03
CA TYR A 59 3.33 9.12 -1.15
C TYR A 59 3.10 10.60 -1.49
N ASN A 60 2.74 10.92 -2.74
CA ASN A 60 2.52 12.28 -3.22
C ASN A 60 1.07 12.76 -3.07
N GLN A 61 0.19 11.93 -2.50
CA GLN A 61 -1.20 12.24 -2.26
C GLN A 61 -1.40 12.56 -0.77
N ALA A 62 -2.21 13.56 -0.47
CA ALA A 62 -2.63 13.80 0.89
C ALA A 62 -3.67 12.74 1.27
N VAL A 63 -3.42 12.09 2.40
CA VAL A 63 -4.26 11.01 2.90
C VAL A 63 -5.06 11.52 4.08
N ASP A 64 -6.25 10.94 4.25
CA ASP A 64 -7.08 11.22 5.40
C ASP A 64 -7.16 10.01 6.36
N PRO A 65 -6.53 10.09 7.54
CA PRO A 65 -6.52 9.00 8.49
C PRO A 65 -7.91 8.56 8.94
N VAL A 66 -8.90 9.45 9.09
CA VAL A 66 -10.23 9.02 9.62
C VAL A 66 -11.02 8.19 8.61
N ASP A 67 -10.78 8.39 7.31
CA ASP A 67 -11.35 7.54 6.24
C ASP A 67 -10.69 6.15 6.20
N GLY A 68 -9.65 5.93 7.01
CA GLY A 68 -8.89 4.69 7.05
C GLY A 68 -7.96 4.50 5.85
N ASP A 69 -7.74 5.57 5.09
CA ASP A 69 -6.79 5.56 3.99
C ASP A 69 -5.36 5.62 4.53
N CYS A 70 -4.47 4.91 3.85
CA CYS A 70 -3.06 4.83 4.21
C CYS A 70 -2.18 4.70 2.96
N TYR A 71 -0.88 4.89 3.14
CA TYR A 71 0.10 4.82 2.07
C TYR A 71 0.44 3.38 1.70
N ILE A 72 0.43 3.10 0.40
CA ILE A 72 0.83 1.79 -0.12
C ILE A 72 2.32 1.50 0.18
N PRO A 73 2.70 0.24 0.49
CA PRO A 73 4.10 -0.15 0.72
C PRO A 73 5.00 -0.12 -0.53
N PHE A 74 4.46 0.15 -1.71
CA PHE A 74 5.20 0.05 -2.98
C PHE A 74 4.94 1.26 -3.90
N GLY A 75 6.01 1.82 -4.48
CA GLY A 75 5.93 2.97 -5.38
C GLY A 75 5.13 2.64 -6.65
N GLY A 76 4.00 3.34 -6.86
CA GLY A 76 3.01 2.98 -7.87
C GLY A 76 3.53 2.96 -9.31
N LYS A 77 4.40 3.93 -9.69
CA LYS A 77 5.01 3.99 -11.03
C LYS A 77 5.88 2.76 -11.35
N HIS A 78 6.47 2.15 -10.32
CA HIS A 78 7.41 1.04 -10.44
C HIS A 78 6.82 -0.32 -10.05
N LEU A 79 5.54 -0.34 -9.65
CA LEU A 79 4.82 -1.54 -9.24
C LEU A 79 4.79 -2.62 -10.34
N VAL A 80 4.86 -2.22 -11.61
CA VAL A 80 4.90 -3.13 -12.76
C VAL A 80 6.11 -4.07 -12.68
N SER A 81 7.29 -3.55 -12.31
CA SER A 81 8.51 -4.35 -12.20
C SER A 81 8.39 -5.41 -11.10
N LEU A 82 7.90 -5.01 -9.92
CA LEU A 82 7.66 -5.94 -8.80
C LEU A 82 6.58 -6.99 -9.17
N SER A 83 5.50 -6.55 -9.80
CA SER A 83 4.39 -7.41 -10.24
C SER A 83 4.83 -8.45 -11.27
N PHE A 84 5.72 -8.07 -12.19
CA PHE A 84 6.30 -9.00 -13.18
C PHE A 84 7.03 -10.16 -12.50
N TYR A 85 7.97 -9.87 -11.58
CA TYR A 85 8.70 -10.92 -10.86
C TYR A 85 7.79 -11.75 -9.95
N PHE A 86 6.78 -11.13 -9.34
CA PHE A 86 5.79 -11.83 -8.53
C PHE A 86 4.96 -12.82 -9.36
N ILE A 87 4.50 -12.42 -10.55
CA ILE A 87 3.77 -13.30 -11.46
C ILE A 87 4.68 -14.42 -11.97
N ALA A 88 5.91 -14.10 -12.37
CA ALA A 88 6.90 -15.08 -12.82
C ALA A 88 7.22 -16.13 -11.73
N PHE A 89 7.32 -15.69 -10.47
CA PHE A 89 7.46 -16.57 -9.30
C PHE A 89 6.27 -17.53 -9.19
N ASN A 90 5.04 -17.02 -9.24
CA ASN A 90 3.83 -17.82 -9.12
C ASN A 90 3.66 -18.83 -10.26
N ILE A 91 3.90 -18.42 -11.51
CA ILE A 91 3.87 -19.32 -12.67
C ILE A 91 4.90 -20.45 -12.49
N SER A 92 6.10 -20.11 -12.05
CA SER A 92 7.18 -21.09 -11.81
C SER A 92 6.84 -22.04 -10.67
N ALA A 93 6.30 -21.51 -9.56
CA ALA A 93 5.87 -22.30 -8.40
C ALA A 93 4.77 -23.30 -8.79
N ILE A 94 3.75 -22.85 -9.52
CA ILE A 94 2.66 -23.71 -9.99
C ILE A 94 3.17 -24.77 -10.97
N ALA A 95 4.00 -24.38 -11.95
CA ALA A 95 4.53 -25.32 -12.93
C ALA A 95 5.37 -26.42 -12.27
N ILE A 96 6.30 -26.04 -11.38
CA ILE A 96 7.14 -26.97 -10.62
C ILE A 96 6.30 -27.80 -9.65
N TRP A 97 5.30 -27.21 -9.01
CA TRP A 97 4.40 -27.97 -8.14
C TRP A 97 3.62 -29.02 -8.93
N LEU A 98 3.08 -28.70 -10.11
CA LEU A 98 2.30 -29.62 -10.94
C LEU A 98 3.14 -30.71 -11.61
N LYS A 99 4.27 -30.35 -12.23
CA LYS A 99 5.05 -31.24 -13.09
C LYS A 99 6.35 -31.73 -12.45
N GLY A 100 6.86 -31.05 -11.42
CA GLY A 100 8.12 -31.39 -10.76
C GLY A 100 9.27 -31.51 -11.77
N ARG A 101 10.09 -32.55 -11.61
CA ARG A 101 11.20 -32.86 -12.52
C ARG A 101 10.80 -33.35 -13.92
N LYS A 102 9.51 -33.47 -14.25
CA LYS A 102 9.06 -33.84 -15.60
C LYS A 102 9.11 -32.68 -16.60
N ILE A 103 9.44 -31.48 -16.13
CA ILE A 103 9.64 -30.30 -16.97
C ILE A 103 10.96 -30.48 -17.75
N PRO A 104 11.01 -30.11 -19.05
CA PRO A 104 12.26 -30.17 -19.80
C PRO A 104 13.38 -29.35 -19.15
N PRO A 105 14.67 -29.70 -19.34
CA PRO A 105 15.78 -29.12 -18.57
C PRO A 105 15.90 -27.60 -18.61
N ILE A 106 15.81 -26.99 -19.80
CA ILE A 106 15.98 -25.53 -19.96
C ILE A 106 14.83 -24.76 -19.26
N PRO A 107 13.53 -25.05 -19.52
CA PRO A 107 12.43 -24.45 -18.77
C PRO A 107 12.50 -24.69 -17.27
N LEU A 108 12.94 -25.88 -16.83
CA LEU A 108 13.09 -26.19 -15.41
C LEU A 108 14.11 -25.27 -14.74
N VAL A 109 15.29 -25.09 -15.35
CA VAL A 109 16.32 -24.16 -14.84
C VAL A 109 15.80 -22.74 -14.81
N LEU A 110 15.13 -22.27 -15.86
CA LEU A 110 14.57 -20.92 -15.89
C LEU A 110 13.54 -20.70 -14.77
N MET A 111 12.65 -21.67 -14.53
CA MET A 111 11.67 -21.61 -13.44
C MET A 111 12.33 -21.64 -12.05
N LEU A 112 13.41 -22.40 -11.86
CA LEU A 112 14.19 -22.38 -10.62
C LEU A 112 14.84 -21.01 -10.38
N ILE A 113 15.38 -20.38 -11.44
CA ILE A 113 15.94 -19.03 -11.36
C ILE A 113 14.85 -18.02 -11.02
N MET A 114 13.67 -18.10 -11.64
CA MET A 114 12.53 -17.23 -11.29
C MET A 114 12.07 -17.43 -9.84
N LEU A 115 12.03 -18.67 -9.35
CA LEU A 115 11.74 -18.95 -7.94
C LEU A 115 12.76 -18.29 -7.02
N MET A 116 14.06 -18.40 -7.33
CA MET A 116 15.11 -17.79 -6.53
C MET A 116 15.06 -16.26 -6.54
N ILE A 117 14.91 -15.65 -7.72
CA ILE A 117 14.74 -14.18 -7.84
C ILE A 117 13.53 -13.74 -7.02
N GLY A 118 12.38 -14.40 -7.19
CA GLY A 118 11.17 -14.10 -6.43
C GLY A 118 11.34 -14.29 -4.92
N SER A 119 12.08 -15.31 -4.47
CA SER A 119 12.40 -15.50 -3.06
C SER A 119 13.30 -14.39 -2.51
N ILE A 120 14.31 -13.95 -3.26
CA ILE A 120 15.17 -12.81 -2.86
C ILE A 120 14.33 -11.53 -2.78
N ILE A 121 13.51 -11.24 -3.79
CA ILE A 121 12.59 -10.10 -3.77
C ILE A 121 11.62 -10.20 -2.58
N SER A 122 11.12 -11.40 -2.27
CA SER A 122 10.26 -11.62 -1.10
C SER A 122 10.96 -11.29 0.22
N LEU A 123 12.28 -11.44 0.32
CA LEU A 123 13.05 -10.98 1.49
C LEU A 123 13.02 -9.45 1.59
N PHE A 124 13.22 -8.73 0.48
CA PHE A 124 13.13 -7.27 0.46
C PHE A 124 11.71 -6.79 0.78
N VAL A 125 10.69 -7.44 0.22
CA VAL A 125 9.28 -7.16 0.54
C VAL A 125 9.01 -7.40 2.02
N LEU A 126 9.52 -8.50 2.59
CA LEU A 126 9.38 -8.81 4.01
C LEU A 126 9.95 -7.69 4.89
N VAL A 127 11.14 -7.20 4.57
CA VAL A 127 11.74 -6.07 5.30
C VAL A 127 10.92 -4.81 5.10
N GLN A 128 10.54 -4.48 3.87
CA GLN A 128 9.73 -3.29 3.54
C GLN A 128 8.46 -3.21 4.40
N VAL A 129 7.74 -4.33 4.53
CA VAL A 129 6.47 -4.40 5.24
C VAL A 129 6.60 -4.77 6.70
N SER A 130 7.81 -5.02 7.22
CA SER A 130 8.02 -5.37 8.64
C SER A 130 7.90 -4.19 9.59
N HIS A 131 8.10 -2.97 9.05
CA HIS A 131 8.04 -1.73 9.79
C HIS A 131 7.14 -0.74 9.06
N HIS A 132 6.14 -0.27 9.77
CA HIS A 132 5.23 0.78 9.32
C HIS A 132 5.14 1.85 10.40
N ASP A 133 5.82 2.98 10.17
CA ASP A 133 5.83 4.14 11.06
C ASP A 133 4.72 5.11 10.68
N THR A 134 3.67 5.09 11.51
CA THR A 134 2.49 5.95 11.40
C THR A 134 2.49 7.06 12.45
N SER A 135 3.60 7.29 13.15
CA SER A 135 3.70 8.38 14.14
C SER A 135 3.46 9.76 13.53
N THR A 136 3.75 9.91 12.24
CA THR A 136 3.49 11.12 11.44
C THR A 136 2.02 11.26 11.02
N LEU A 137 1.16 10.26 11.29
CA LEU A 137 -0.24 10.18 10.86
C LEU A 137 -1.28 10.60 11.92
N ASP A 138 -0.87 11.34 12.97
CA ASP A 138 -1.63 11.99 14.07
C ASP A 138 -2.67 11.15 14.84
N MET A 139 -3.55 10.41 14.16
CA MET A 139 -4.67 9.66 14.73
C MET A 139 -4.53 8.13 14.63
N TYR A 140 -3.67 7.62 13.74
CA TYR A 140 -3.34 6.19 13.64
C TYR A 140 -1.92 5.96 14.15
N VAL A 141 -1.74 5.77 15.46
CA VAL A 141 -0.44 5.32 15.99
C VAL A 141 -0.48 3.80 16.09
N GLY A 142 0.14 3.11 15.14
CA GLY A 142 0.20 1.65 15.17
C GLY A 142 0.83 1.00 13.94
N ASN A 143 1.33 -0.23 14.14
CA ASN A 143 1.95 -1.06 13.10
C ASN A 143 0.96 -2.06 12.46
N GLU A 144 -0.36 -1.83 12.59
CA GLU A 144 -1.40 -2.78 12.15
C GLU A 144 -1.35 -3.06 10.64
N GLY A 145 -0.85 -2.10 9.85
CA GLY A 145 -0.61 -2.25 8.41
C GLY A 145 0.29 -3.44 8.06
N THR A 146 1.29 -3.74 8.91
CA THR A 146 2.24 -4.84 8.72
C THR A 146 1.54 -6.21 8.66
N LEU A 147 0.51 -6.42 9.48
CA LEU A 147 -0.20 -7.71 9.54
C LEU A 147 -0.89 -8.05 8.21
N PHE A 148 -1.27 -7.05 7.41
CA PHE A 148 -1.88 -7.30 6.11
C PHE A 148 -0.89 -7.86 5.08
N PHE A 149 0.38 -7.47 5.16
CA PHE A 149 1.34 -7.72 4.10
C PHE A 149 2.44 -8.73 4.46
N ILE A 150 2.70 -8.96 5.75
CA ILE A 150 3.85 -9.78 6.19
C ILE A 150 3.73 -11.27 5.83
N PHE A 151 2.51 -11.81 5.77
CA PHE A 151 2.30 -13.25 5.57
C PHE A 151 2.64 -13.72 4.14
N THR A 152 2.34 -12.92 3.13
CA THR A 152 2.60 -13.28 1.72
C THR A 152 4.08 -13.51 1.41
N PRO A 153 5.02 -12.59 1.72
CA PRO A 153 6.44 -12.84 1.47
C PRO A 153 6.98 -14.03 2.30
N ILE A 154 6.48 -14.26 3.52
CA ILE A 154 6.84 -15.46 4.31
C ILE A 154 6.40 -16.73 3.60
N CYS A 155 5.15 -16.80 3.13
CA CYS A 155 4.65 -17.93 2.37
C CYS A 155 5.43 -18.13 1.06
N CYS A 156 5.75 -17.05 0.33
CA CYS A 156 6.60 -17.10 -0.86
C CYS A 156 7.99 -17.67 -0.56
N LEU A 157 8.63 -17.28 0.55
CA LEU A 157 9.92 -17.81 0.98
C LEU A 157 9.84 -19.30 1.31
N ILE A 158 8.86 -19.72 2.11
CA ILE A 158 8.66 -21.14 2.48
C ILE A 158 8.43 -22.00 1.24
N MET A 159 7.52 -21.56 0.34
CA MET A 159 7.24 -22.28 -0.90
C MET A 159 8.43 -22.30 -1.85
N GLY A 160 9.10 -21.16 -2.05
CA GLY A 160 10.26 -21.06 -2.94
C GLY A 160 11.39 -21.98 -2.49
N ILE A 161 11.79 -21.90 -1.23
CA ILE A 161 12.82 -22.76 -0.64
C ILE A 161 12.40 -24.24 -0.71
N GLY A 162 11.14 -24.55 -0.37
CA GLY A 162 10.61 -25.90 -0.39
C GLY A 162 10.63 -26.54 -1.79
N LEU A 163 10.17 -25.81 -2.82
CA LEU A 163 10.15 -26.28 -4.20
C LEU A 163 11.55 -26.40 -4.81
N ILE A 164 12.43 -25.43 -4.55
CA ILE A 164 13.84 -25.49 -4.98
C ILE A 164 14.52 -26.72 -4.36
N ARG A 165 14.40 -26.91 -3.04
CA ARG A 165 14.98 -28.06 -2.34
C ARG A 165 14.45 -29.37 -2.91
N LYS A 166 13.14 -29.46 -3.16
CA LYS A 166 12.51 -30.64 -3.76
C LYS A 166 13.15 -31.01 -5.10
N ILE A 167 13.25 -30.04 -6.03
CA ILE A 167 13.82 -30.29 -7.36
C ILE A 167 15.31 -30.65 -7.27
N ILE A 168 16.09 -29.95 -6.45
CA ILE A 168 17.52 -30.26 -6.27
C ILE A 168 17.70 -31.70 -5.77
N VAL A 169 16.89 -32.15 -4.81
CA VAL A 169 16.97 -33.54 -4.30
C VAL A 169 16.50 -34.55 -5.35
N GLU A 170 15.49 -34.23 -6.15
CA GLU A 170 15.03 -35.09 -7.25
C GLU A 170 16.04 -35.20 -8.40
N GLU A 171 16.73 -34.11 -8.75
CA GLU A 171 17.80 -34.07 -9.76
C GLU A 171 19.06 -34.78 -9.27
N ARG A 172 19.47 -34.55 -8.02
CA ARG A 172 20.63 -35.24 -7.44
C ARG A 172 20.45 -36.76 -7.46
N ARG A 173 19.28 -37.26 -7.05
CA ARG A 173 18.95 -38.70 -7.11
C ARG A 173 19.00 -39.25 -8.53
N TYR A 174 18.54 -38.46 -9.51
CA TYR A 174 18.60 -38.85 -10.92
C TYR A 174 20.03 -38.96 -11.42
N ALA A 175 20.83 -37.92 -11.16
CA ALA A 175 22.21 -37.83 -11.57
C ALA A 175 23.03 -39.00 -11.00
N MET A 176 22.79 -39.39 -9.74
CA MET A 176 23.42 -40.56 -9.12
C MET A 176 23.01 -41.90 -9.77
N SER A 177 21.77 -42.02 -10.25
CA SER A 177 21.31 -43.24 -10.94
C SER A 177 21.71 -43.33 -12.41
N ARG A 178 22.24 -42.24 -12.99
CA ARG A 178 22.54 -42.15 -14.42
C ARG A 178 24.00 -42.47 -14.67
N SER A 179 24.26 -43.42 -15.56
CA SER A 179 25.60 -43.67 -16.12
C SER A 179 25.64 -43.25 -17.59
N TYR A 180 26.78 -42.72 -18.02
CA TYR A 180 27.03 -42.38 -19.43
C TYR A 180 28.02 -43.36 -20.03
N ALA A 181 27.77 -43.78 -21.28
CA ALA A 181 28.70 -44.62 -22.03
C ALA A 181 30.06 -43.91 -22.26
N ASN A 182 30.02 -42.59 -22.45
CA ASN A 182 31.22 -41.77 -22.61
C ASN A 182 31.88 -41.47 -21.25
N SER A 183 33.17 -41.81 -21.12
CA SER A 183 33.93 -41.69 -19.88
C SER A 183 34.04 -40.24 -19.36
N THR A 184 34.25 -39.26 -20.25
CA THR A 184 34.30 -37.84 -19.88
C THR A 184 32.96 -37.33 -19.36
N LEU A 185 31.84 -37.68 -20.02
CA LEU A 185 30.51 -37.32 -19.54
C LEU A 185 30.18 -37.99 -18.20
N ASN A 186 30.63 -39.24 -18.00
CA ASN A 186 30.43 -39.95 -16.74
C ASN A 186 31.24 -39.30 -15.60
N LYS A 187 32.47 -38.85 -15.86
CA LYS A 187 33.28 -38.07 -14.91
C LYS A 187 32.61 -36.75 -14.54
N ILE A 188 32.08 -36.01 -15.54
CA ILE A 188 31.35 -34.76 -15.32
C ILE A 188 30.09 -34.99 -14.47
N ASN A 189 29.31 -36.02 -14.77
CA ASN A 189 28.12 -36.39 -14.00
C ASN A 189 28.44 -36.77 -12.56
N ASN A 190 29.53 -37.53 -12.35
CA ASN A 190 29.98 -37.91 -11.01
C ASN A 190 30.48 -36.68 -10.23
N LEU A 191 31.16 -35.73 -10.88
CA LEU A 191 31.57 -34.47 -10.25
C LEU A 191 30.35 -33.63 -9.84
N LEU A 192 29.38 -33.48 -10.75
CA LEU A 192 28.12 -32.76 -10.48
C LEU A 192 27.32 -33.42 -9.36
N SER A 193 27.14 -34.73 -9.38
CA SER A 193 26.28 -35.46 -8.42
C SER A 193 26.87 -35.57 -7.02
N SER A 194 28.20 -35.62 -6.89
CA SER A 194 28.89 -35.87 -5.62
C SER A 194 29.48 -34.63 -4.94
N LYS A 195 29.96 -33.63 -5.69
CA LYS A 195 30.77 -32.52 -5.15
C LYS A 195 30.16 -31.13 -5.30
N LEU A 196 29.19 -30.94 -6.19
CA LEU A 196 28.67 -29.60 -6.51
C LEU A 196 27.53 -29.18 -5.58
N ASN A 197 27.70 -28.02 -4.95
CA ASN A 197 26.67 -27.37 -4.16
C ASN A 197 25.69 -26.65 -5.11
N TYR A 198 24.69 -27.38 -5.59
CA TYR A 198 23.68 -26.91 -6.56
C TYR A 198 23.08 -25.51 -6.26
N PRO A 199 22.74 -25.15 -5.01
CA PRO A 199 22.28 -23.81 -4.66
C PRO A 199 23.28 -22.69 -4.98
N ALA A 200 24.57 -22.90 -4.75
CA ALA A 200 25.61 -21.89 -4.98
C ALA A 200 25.83 -21.64 -6.48
N CYS A 201 25.79 -22.69 -7.31
CA CYS A 201 25.89 -22.55 -8.76
C CYS A 201 24.65 -21.90 -9.37
N ALA A 202 23.46 -22.18 -8.83
CA ALA A 202 22.24 -21.52 -9.26
C ALA A 202 22.31 -20.00 -8.98
N LEU A 203 22.96 -19.58 -7.89
CA LEU A 203 23.13 -18.17 -7.54
C LEU A 203 24.02 -17.41 -8.55
N ILE A 204 25.02 -18.09 -9.14
CA ILE A 204 25.85 -17.50 -10.20
C ILE A 204 25.02 -17.23 -11.46
N LEU A 205 24.13 -18.16 -11.85
CA LEU A 205 23.26 -18.00 -13.01
C LEU A 205 22.06 -17.06 -12.77
N LEU A 206 21.74 -16.76 -11.51
CA LEU A 206 20.67 -15.83 -11.15
C LEU A 206 20.94 -14.42 -11.67
N VAL A 207 22.16 -13.92 -11.45
CA VAL A 207 22.54 -12.54 -11.78
C VAL A 207 22.38 -12.22 -13.27
N PRO A 208 22.93 -12.99 -14.23
CA PRO A 208 22.79 -12.67 -15.65
C PRO A 208 21.34 -12.74 -16.13
N VAL A 209 20.54 -13.68 -15.62
CA VAL A 209 19.11 -13.76 -15.98
C VAL A 209 18.33 -12.59 -15.40
N PHE A 210 18.60 -12.21 -14.14
CA PHE A 210 17.98 -11.03 -13.53
C PHE A 210 18.30 -9.78 -14.34
N LEU A 211 19.57 -9.56 -14.69
CA LEU A 211 20.01 -8.42 -15.51
C LEU A 211 19.37 -8.42 -16.91
N LEU A 212 19.27 -9.59 -17.56
CA LEU A 212 18.60 -9.69 -18.85
C LEU A 212 17.13 -9.27 -18.76
N LEU A 213 16.41 -9.74 -17.73
CA LEU A 213 15.01 -9.40 -17.52
C LEU A 213 14.83 -7.92 -17.17
N THR A 214 15.71 -7.34 -16.33
CA THR A 214 15.65 -5.89 -16.05
C THR A 214 15.92 -5.08 -17.30
N ILE A 215 16.87 -5.47 -18.15
CA ILE A 215 17.10 -4.81 -19.46
C ILE A 215 15.84 -4.87 -20.32
N ILE A 216 15.17 -6.02 -20.40
CA ILE A 216 13.91 -6.14 -21.15
C ILE A 216 12.84 -5.19 -20.59
N LEU A 217 12.67 -5.13 -19.27
CA LEU A 217 11.73 -4.20 -18.63
C LEU A 217 12.08 -2.73 -18.92
N ILE A 218 13.37 -2.39 -18.93
CA ILE A 218 13.85 -1.05 -19.28
C ILE A 218 13.51 -0.72 -20.74
N LEU A 219 13.73 -1.66 -21.66
CA LEU A 219 13.35 -1.50 -23.07
C LEU A 219 11.83 -1.34 -23.25
N LEU A 220 11.02 -1.94 -22.36
CA LEU A 220 9.57 -1.76 -22.28
C LEU A 220 9.13 -0.48 -21.55
N GLY A 221 10.07 0.39 -21.20
CA GLY A 221 9.80 1.72 -20.63
C GLY A 221 9.86 1.81 -19.10
N GLN A 222 10.39 0.80 -18.40
CA GLN A 222 10.69 0.93 -16.97
C GLN A 222 11.99 1.73 -16.72
N ASP A 223 12.04 2.46 -15.60
CA ASP A 223 13.26 3.15 -15.17
C ASP A 223 14.39 2.14 -14.86
N ARG A 224 15.65 2.56 -15.04
CA ARG A 224 16.84 1.69 -14.82
C ARG A 224 16.96 1.18 -13.38
N ASP A 225 16.41 1.95 -12.45
CA ASP A 225 16.39 1.72 -11.00
C ASP A 225 14.99 1.39 -10.48
N SER A 226 14.07 0.93 -11.34
CA SER A 226 12.68 0.62 -10.97
C SER A 226 12.56 -0.32 -9.77
N MET A 227 13.42 -1.34 -9.70
CA MET A 227 13.44 -2.30 -8.58
C MET A 227 13.92 -1.71 -7.26
N VAL A 228 14.63 -0.58 -7.27
CA VAL A 228 14.99 0.16 -6.06
C VAL A 228 13.87 1.15 -5.72
N LYS A 229 13.44 1.94 -6.72
CA LYS A 229 12.39 2.94 -6.55
C LYS A 229 11.06 2.38 -6.09
N VAL A 230 10.72 1.13 -6.43
CA VAL A 230 9.50 0.50 -5.93
C VAL A 230 9.46 0.39 -4.39
N PHE A 231 10.62 0.37 -3.72
CA PHE A 231 10.71 0.33 -2.26
C PHE A 231 11.03 1.70 -1.64
N THR A 232 11.69 2.60 -2.38
CA THR A 232 12.15 3.88 -1.85
C THR A 232 11.25 5.06 -2.19
N GLU A 233 10.50 5.02 -3.30
CA GLU A 233 9.49 6.02 -3.68
C GLU A 233 8.15 5.75 -2.95
N THR A 234 8.25 5.59 -1.64
CA THR A 234 7.17 5.40 -0.69
C THR A 234 7.43 6.26 0.55
N THR A 235 6.45 6.36 1.42
CA THR A 235 6.54 7.00 2.75
C THR A 235 6.21 5.96 3.83
N THR A 236 6.42 6.23 5.13
CA THR A 236 5.97 5.41 6.29
C THR A 236 6.42 3.94 6.41
N TRP A 237 7.06 3.34 5.41
CA TRP A 237 7.53 1.93 5.37
C TRP A 237 9.05 1.81 5.52
N ALA A 238 9.58 0.60 5.73
CA ALA A 238 10.96 0.40 6.17
C ALA A 238 12.06 1.00 5.25
N PHE A 239 11.91 0.91 3.93
CA PHE A 239 12.86 1.51 2.97
C PHE A 239 12.39 2.86 2.40
N SER A 240 11.30 3.42 2.91
CA SER A 240 10.72 4.67 2.40
C SER A 240 11.71 5.83 2.50
N GLN A 241 11.82 6.61 1.42
CA GLN A 241 12.70 7.78 1.34
C GLN A 241 11.95 9.07 0.99
N LYS A 242 10.64 9.01 0.75
CA LYS A 242 9.83 10.17 0.43
C LYS A 242 9.05 10.63 1.66
N MET A 243 8.87 11.94 1.75
CA MET A 243 7.91 12.54 2.67
C MET A 243 6.55 12.61 1.98
N HIS A 244 5.49 12.46 2.77
CA HIS A 244 4.14 12.71 2.29
C HIS A 244 3.72 14.17 2.50
N PRO A 245 2.77 14.69 1.71
CA PRO A 245 2.18 16.00 1.99
C PRO A 245 1.46 16.00 3.35
N PRO A 246 1.18 17.18 3.92
CA PRO A 246 0.41 17.30 5.14
C PRO A 246 -0.93 16.56 5.03
N ILE A 247 -1.33 15.95 6.14
CA ILE A 247 -2.55 15.18 6.26
C ILE A 247 -3.77 16.08 6.09
N LEU A 248 -4.83 15.53 5.50
CA LEU A 248 -6.10 16.21 5.47
C LEU A 248 -6.68 16.22 6.89
N ASP A 249 -6.71 17.39 7.51
CA ASP A 249 -7.24 17.56 8.87
C ASP A 249 -8.78 17.48 8.85
N HIS A 250 -9.35 16.35 9.29
CA HIS A 250 -10.78 16.21 9.55
C HIS A 250 -11.30 16.94 10.79
N GLN A 251 -10.45 17.50 11.65
CA GLN A 251 -10.88 18.46 12.67
C GLN A 251 -11.09 19.88 12.06
N GLY A 252 -10.95 19.98 10.74
CA GLY A 252 -11.06 21.19 9.93
C GLY A 252 -12.47 21.75 9.83
N HIS A 253 -12.64 23.00 10.25
CA HIS A 253 -13.77 23.82 9.82
C HIS A 253 -13.94 23.68 8.29
N TYR A 254 -15.14 23.39 7.75
CA TYR A 254 -15.31 23.29 6.28
C TYR A 254 -14.84 24.58 5.57
N LEU A 255 -14.83 25.71 6.28
CA LEU A 255 -14.28 26.99 5.85
C LEU A 255 -12.76 26.96 5.59
N CYS A 256 -11.99 26.13 6.30
CA CYS A 256 -10.57 25.89 6.00
C CYS A 256 -10.41 25.15 4.67
N THR A 257 -11.22 24.11 4.42
CA THR A 257 -11.23 23.38 3.14
C THR A 257 -11.64 24.29 1.98
N VAL A 258 -12.63 25.16 2.20
CA VAL A 258 -13.06 26.16 1.22
C VAL A 258 -11.94 27.17 0.93
N ALA A 259 -11.23 27.64 1.95
CA ALA A 259 -10.11 28.57 1.79
C ALA A 259 -8.93 27.96 1.02
N ALA A 260 -8.70 26.64 1.17
CA ALA A 260 -7.59 25.94 0.53
C ALA A 260 -7.89 25.43 -0.90
N LYS A 261 -9.10 24.90 -1.15
CA LYS A 261 -9.46 24.24 -2.44
C LYS A 261 -10.27 25.12 -3.40
N GLY A 262 -10.85 26.21 -2.92
CA GLY A 262 -11.61 27.14 -3.77
C GLY A 262 -10.72 27.91 -4.75
N ASP A 263 -11.34 28.46 -5.79
CA ASP A 263 -10.67 29.32 -6.76
C ASP A 263 -10.11 30.57 -6.06
N PRO A 264 -8.79 30.83 -6.11
CA PRO A 264 -8.16 31.97 -5.46
C PRO A 264 -8.80 33.34 -5.79
N ALA A 265 -9.35 33.50 -7.01
CA ALA A 265 -10.02 34.73 -7.41
C ALA A 265 -11.32 34.98 -6.61
N LEU A 266 -11.99 33.90 -6.20
CA LEU A 266 -13.25 33.94 -5.46
C LEU A 266 -13.02 33.90 -3.94
N VAL A 267 -12.26 32.91 -3.45
CA VAL A 267 -12.13 32.65 -2.00
C VAL A 267 -11.09 33.52 -1.31
N LYS A 268 -10.26 34.22 -2.08
CA LYS A 268 -9.32 35.28 -1.66
C LYS A 268 -8.50 34.87 -0.42
N PRO A 269 -7.61 33.88 -0.54
CA PRO A 269 -6.71 33.50 0.55
C PRO A 269 -5.82 34.69 0.93
N LEU A 270 -5.64 34.92 2.23
CA LEU A 270 -4.92 36.08 2.76
C LEU A 270 -3.49 35.70 3.19
N ARG A 271 -3.36 34.67 4.04
CA ARG A 271 -2.08 34.24 4.60
C ARG A 271 -2.13 32.80 5.09
N LEU A 272 -0.96 32.25 5.40
CA LEU A 272 -0.84 31.04 6.20
C LEU A 272 -1.04 31.38 7.68
N GLY A 273 -1.72 30.49 8.40
CA GLY A 273 -1.92 30.57 9.85
C GLY A 273 -1.69 29.22 10.49
N THR A 274 -1.74 29.15 11.82
CA THR A 274 -1.56 27.91 12.58
C THR A 274 -2.81 27.56 13.38
N ARG A 275 -3.25 26.30 13.28
CA ARG A 275 -4.35 25.76 14.08
C ARG A 275 -3.96 24.36 14.57
N HIS A 276 -4.01 24.15 15.89
CA HIS A 276 -3.62 22.88 16.54
C HIS A 276 -2.23 22.36 16.11
N GLY A 277 -1.27 23.26 15.87
CA GLY A 277 0.08 22.89 15.41
C GLY A 277 0.23 22.72 13.89
N ASN A 278 -0.88 22.73 13.14
CA ASN A 278 -0.90 22.55 11.69
C ASN A 278 -1.01 23.87 10.94
N THR A 279 -0.37 23.95 9.76
CA THR A 279 -0.42 25.13 8.89
C THR A 279 -1.71 25.10 8.07
N ILE A 280 -2.47 26.19 8.09
CA ILE A 280 -3.74 26.34 7.36
C ILE A 280 -3.73 27.58 6.46
N ILE A 281 -4.49 27.53 5.36
CA ILE A 281 -4.75 28.71 4.52
C ILE A 281 -5.91 29.49 5.13
N VAL A 282 -5.65 30.75 5.46
CA VAL A 282 -6.61 31.63 6.12
C VAL A 282 -7.18 32.62 5.12
N ASN A 283 -8.50 32.69 5.04
CA ASN A 283 -9.23 33.73 4.33
C ASN A 283 -10.14 34.52 5.30
N ARG A 284 -10.68 35.66 4.84
CA ARG A 284 -11.50 36.53 5.69
C ARG A 284 -12.74 35.82 6.25
N GLN A 285 -13.40 34.99 5.45
CA GLN A 285 -14.60 34.26 5.87
C GLN A 285 -14.33 33.33 7.05
N LEU A 286 -13.20 32.62 7.04
CA LEU A 286 -12.76 31.78 8.16
C LEU A 286 -12.49 32.61 9.43
N GLN A 287 -11.78 33.74 9.30
CA GLN A 287 -11.46 34.60 10.45
C GLN A 287 -12.72 35.17 11.11
N VAL A 288 -13.68 35.62 10.31
CA VAL A 288 -14.97 36.15 10.79
C VAL A 288 -15.76 35.08 11.55
N ALA A 289 -15.86 33.86 11.00
CA ALA A 289 -16.59 32.78 11.63
C ALA A 289 -15.96 32.37 12.97
N ASN A 290 -14.63 32.27 13.04
CA ASN A 290 -13.94 31.90 14.28
C ASN A 290 -14.00 33.01 15.34
N ALA A 291 -13.88 34.29 14.94
CA ALA A 291 -14.03 35.42 15.85
C ALA A 291 -15.46 35.49 16.42
N PHE A 292 -16.49 35.19 15.61
CA PHE A 292 -17.87 35.09 16.07
C PHE A 292 -18.02 33.97 17.11
N GLU A 293 -17.51 32.77 16.82
CA GLU A 293 -17.59 31.64 17.74
C GLU A 293 -16.91 31.93 19.09
N GLU A 294 -15.74 32.57 19.08
CA GLU A 294 -15.00 32.97 20.28
C GLU A 294 -15.81 33.95 21.14
N ILE A 295 -16.36 35.00 20.54
CA ILE A 295 -17.17 36.00 21.27
C ILE A 295 -18.49 35.40 21.75
N LEU A 296 -19.08 34.49 20.98
CA LEU A 296 -20.28 33.76 21.39
C LEU A 296 -20.02 32.88 22.61
N SER A 297 -18.84 32.24 22.66
CA SER A 297 -18.39 31.46 23.81
C SER A 297 -18.22 32.34 25.06
N ASP A 298 -17.64 33.53 24.91
CA ASP A 298 -17.45 34.48 26.01
C ASP A 298 -18.79 35.03 26.54
N LEU A 299 -19.74 35.32 25.66
CA LEU A 299 -21.04 35.90 26.03
C LEU A 299 -22.04 34.87 26.58
N SER A 300 -22.10 33.68 25.98
CA SER A 300 -23.07 32.65 26.39
C SER A 300 -22.54 31.24 26.09
N PRO A 301 -21.89 30.60 27.06
CA PRO A 301 -21.39 29.22 26.92
C PRO A 301 -22.49 28.20 26.60
N ALA A 302 -23.73 28.44 27.04
CA ALA A 302 -24.87 27.57 26.73
C ALA A 302 -25.28 27.65 25.26
N LEU A 303 -25.34 28.86 24.70
CA LEU A 303 -25.69 29.09 23.30
C LEU A 303 -24.54 28.69 22.37
N HIS A 304 -23.29 28.94 22.75
CA HIS A 304 -22.11 28.43 22.06
C HIS A 304 -22.14 26.89 21.94
N ARG A 305 -22.44 26.17 23.04
CA ARG A 305 -22.59 24.70 22.99
C ARG A 305 -23.69 24.23 22.04
N TYR A 306 -24.82 24.94 21.97
CA TYR A 306 -25.90 24.61 21.03
C TYR A 306 -25.49 24.85 19.57
N VAL A 307 -24.88 26.00 19.27
CA VAL A 307 -24.37 26.31 17.93
C VAL A 307 -23.30 25.32 17.52
N ARG A 308 -22.40 24.95 18.44
CA ARG A 308 -21.39 23.92 18.23
C ARG A 308 -22.02 22.56 17.93
N TYR A 309 -23.05 22.15 18.67
CA TYR A 309 -23.79 20.92 18.39
C TYR A 309 -24.44 20.92 16.99
N CYS A 310 -25.10 22.02 16.60
CA CYS A 310 -25.66 22.16 15.26
C CYS A 310 -24.57 22.12 14.18
N TYR A 311 -23.45 22.79 14.43
CA TYR A 311 -22.30 22.82 13.54
C TYR A 311 -21.68 21.42 13.37
N ASP A 312 -21.40 20.70 14.46
CA ASP A 312 -20.80 19.37 14.41
C ASP A 312 -21.75 18.36 13.73
N LYS A 313 -23.07 18.53 13.88
CA LYS A 313 -24.06 17.65 13.25
C LYS A 313 -24.24 17.89 11.75
N TYR A 314 -24.27 19.16 11.32
CA TYR A 314 -24.59 19.51 9.93
C TYR A 314 -23.38 19.98 9.11
N GLY A 315 -22.48 20.75 9.71
CA GLY A 315 -21.28 21.31 9.08
C GLY A 315 -20.17 20.27 8.84
N PHE A 316 -20.01 19.29 9.74
CA PHE A 316 -19.05 18.19 9.58
C PHE A 316 -19.38 17.31 8.36
N ASN A 317 -20.67 17.02 8.14
CA ASN A 317 -21.10 16.25 6.96
C ASN A 317 -20.88 16.99 5.64
N ILE A 318 -20.69 18.32 5.69
CA ILE A 318 -20.44 19.17 4.53
C ILE A 318 -18.94 19.21 4.21
N SER A 319 -18.03 19.31 5.21
CA SER A 319 -16.58 19.29 4.96
C SER A 319 -16.12 18.02 4.23
N VAL A 320 -16.64 16.86 4.64
CA VAL A 320 -16.33 15.55 4.03
C VAL A 320 -16.83 15.45 2.58
N LYS A 321 -17.89 16.19 2.22
CA LYS A 321 -18.47 16.18 0.87
C LYS A 321 -17.85 17.21 -0.07
N ILE A 322 -17.10 18.19 0.44
CA ILE A 322 -16.45 19.23 -0.37
C ILE A 322 -15.04 18.78 -0.77
N ASN A 323 -14.98 17.95 -1.82
CA ASN A 323 -13.71 17.44 -2.35
C ASN A 323 -13.30 18.03 -3.71
N SER A 324 -14.11 18.91 -4.29
CA SER A 324 -13.82 19.57 -5.57
C SER A 324 -13.80 21.09 -5.45
N SER A 325 -13.01 21.75 -6.30
CA SER A 325 -12.94 23.22 -6.34
C SER A 325 -14.32 23.85 -6.61
N SER A 326 -15.15 23.23 -7.46
CA SER A 326 -16.53 23.68 -7.70
C SER A 326 -17.41 23.60 -6.45
N ALA A 327 -17.27 22.54 -5.64
CA ALA A 327 -18.01 22.42 -4.39
C ALA A 327 -17.54 23.46 -3.36
N SER A 328 -16.22 23.70 -3.26
CA SER A 328 -15.65 24.73 -2.39
C SER A 328 -16.14 26.13 -2.76
N ASN A 329 -16.19 26.46 -4.06
CA ASN A 329 -16.69 27.74 -4.55
C ASN A 329 -18.17 27.93 -4.23
N MET A 330 -18.99 26.89 -4.43
CA MET A 330 -20.41 26.92 -4.10
C MET A 330 -20.63 27.12 -2.60
N THR A 331 -19.90 26.40 -1.76
CA THR A 331 -19.98 26.56 -0.29
C THR A 331 -19.55 27.95 0.15
N TYR A 332 -18.49 28.52 -0.45
CA TYR A 332 -18.05 29.89 -0.17
C TYR A 332 -19.18 30.90 -0.41
N ILE A 333 -19.87 30.79 -1.56
CA ILE A 333 -20.98 31.67 -1.94
C ILE A 333 -22.16 31.49 -0.98
N LEU A 334 -22.55 30.25 -0.67
CA LEU A 334 -23.65 29.95 0.26
C LEU A 334 -23.39 30.47 1.67
N MET A 335 -22.12 30.61 2.07
CA MET A 335 -21.73 31.11 3.38
C MET A 335 -21.65 32.64 3.47
N LYS A 336 -21.64 33.38 2.35
CA LYS A 336 -21.57 34.86 2.38
C LYS A 336 -22.71 35.50 3.20
N PRO A 337 -23.99 35.07 3.10
CA PRO A 337 -25.05 35.62 3.94
C PRO A 337 -24.78 35.42 5.44
N LEU A 338 -24.30 34.23 5.84
CA LEU A 338 -23.95 33.93 7.23
C LEU A 338 -22.73 34.75 7.70
N GLU A 339 -21.73 34.94 6.84
CA GLU A 339 -20.59 35.80 7.13
C GLU A 339 -21.03 37.24 7.45
N TYR A 340 -22.00 37.79 6.72
CA TYR A 340 -22.55 39.12 7.03
C TYR A 340 -23.33 39.16 8.36
N ILE A 341 -24.05 38.09 8.71
CA ILE A 341 -24.71 37.98 10.02
C ILE A 341 -23.67 37.95 11.14
N PHE A 342 -22.59 37.17 10.97
CA PHE A 342 -21.50 37.13 11.93
C PHE A 342 -20.80 38.48 12.07
N LEU A 343 -20.52 39.16 10.95
CA LEU A 343 -19.97 40.52 10.97
C LEU A 343 -20.90 41.49 11.70
N PHE A 344 -22.19 41.49 11.38
CA PHE A 344 -23.16 42.36 12.06
C PHE A 344 -23.16 42.13 13.57
N PHE A 345 -23.13 40.87 14.00
CA PHE A 345 -23.01 40.51 15.41
C PHE A 345 -21.69 41.04 16.03
N LEU A 346 -20.55 40.79 15.39
CA LEU A 346 -19.24 41.23 15.87
C LEU A 346 -19.17 42.75 16.03
N TYR A 347 -19.70 43.50 15.06
CA TYR A 347 -19.73 44.97 15.09
C TYR A 347 -20.73 45.55 16.09
N THR A 348 -21.71 44.77 16.53
CA THR A 348 -22.68 45.19 17.55
C THR A 348 -22.20 44.85 18.96
N CYS A 349 -21.51 43.73 19.12
CA CYS A 349 -21.19 43.16 20.44
C CYS A 349 -19.73 43.34 20.87
N TYR A 350 -18.84 43.86 20.02
CA TYR A 350 -17.41 44.01 20.34
C TYR A 350 -16.86 45.38 19.94
N VAL A 351 -15.98 45.95 20.77
CA VAL A 351 -15.46 47.33 20.61
C VAL A 351 -14.46 47.44 19.45
N GLU A 352 -13.59 46.46 19.27
CA GLU A 352 -12.56 46.45 18.21
C GLU A 352 -12.68 45.20 17.32
N PRO A 353 -13.79 45.03 16.56
CA PRO A 353 -14.11 43.78 15.87
C PRO A 353 -13.06 43.40 14.83
N GLU A 354 -12.54 44.36 14.05
CA GLU A 354 -11.54 44.09 13.01
C GLU A 354 -10.19 43.63 13.56
N LYS A 355 -9.76 44.16 14.73
CA LYS A 355 -8.53 43.68 15.39
C LYS A 355 -8.69 42.24 15.88
N LYS A 356 -9.86 41.88 16.41
CA LYS A 356 -10.18 40.52 16.86
C LYS A 356 -10.23 39.53 15.69
N ILE A 357 -10.82 39.93 14.55
CA ILE A 357 -10.85 39.14 13.30
C ILE A 357 -9.43 38.93 12.77
N ALA A 358 -8.63 39.99 12.67
CA ALA A 358 -7.26 39.91 12.13
C ALA A 358 -6.34 39.00 12.98
N LYS A 359 -6.57 38.96 14.29
CA LYS A 359 -5.81 38.13 15.24
C LYS A 359 -6.04 36.63 15.04
N GLN A 360 -7.16 36.20 14.46
CA GLN A 360 -7.47 34.79 14.29
C GLN A 360 -6.41 34.07 13.44
N TYR A 361 -5.88 32.98 14.00
CA TYR A 361 -4.84 32.13 13.39
C TYR A 361 -3.53 32.89 13.05
N SER A 362 -3.22 33.95 13.81
CA SER A 362 -1.93 34.67 13.75
C SER A 362 -0.79 33.91 14.40
#